data_AF-A0A8J7W036-F1
#
_entry.id   AF-A0A8J7W036-F1
#
_cell.length_a   1.000
_cell.length_b   1.000
_cell.length_c   1.000
_cell.angle_alpha   90.00
_cell.angle_beta   90.00
_cell.angle_gamma   90.00
#
_symmetry.space_group_name_H-M   'P 1'
#
loop_
_entity.id
_entity.type
_entity.pdbx_description
1 polymer ?
#
loop_
_entity_poly.entity_id
_entity_poly.type
_entity_poly.pdbx_seq_one_letter_code
_entity_poly.pdbx_strand_id
1 'polypeptide(L)'
;MSNTMRLLVRTLLILVLMVLGAWLNAQLGQAAGGLGSLSYIVMYIVYLLIGITVGSMVNPRFTKPKNKWVYFIPIVIFAVIGAQWFFYPLFSVASLPWGIGNYLLQFSYLSWSLVGVFLSLAFR
;
A
#
# COMPACT_ATOMS: atom_id res chain seq x y z
N MET A 1 -22.53 8.03 4.56
CA MET A 1 -21.04 8.06 4.49
C MET A 1 -20.62 8.82 3.24
N SER A 2 -19.84 9.90 3.37
CA SER A 2 -19.44 10.73 2.21
C SER A 2 -18.47 10.00 1.30
N ASN A 3 -18.39 10.39 0.02
CA ASN A 3 -17.45 9.80 -0.95
C ASN A 3 -16.00 9.94 -0.49
N THR A 4 -15.66 11.08 0.12
CA THR A 4 -14.38 11.35 0.77
C THR A 4 -14.08 10.34 1.89
N MET A 5 -15.04 10.09 2.76
CA MET A 5 -14.89 9.15 3.88
C MET A 5 -14.73 7.71 3.38
N ARG A 6 -15.44 7.33 2.30
CA ARG A 6 -15.26 6.02 1.66
C ARG A 6 -13.86 5.86 1.05
N LEU A 7 -13.32 6.89 0.40
CA LEU A 7 -11.96 6.86 -0.15
C LEU A 7 -10.93 6.68 0.96
N LEU A 8 -10.99 7.51 2.01
CA LEU A 8 -10.07 7.46 3.13
C LEU A 8 -10.09 6.10 3.83
N VAL A 9 -11.28 5.53 4.07
CA VAL A 9 -11.40 4.20 4.68
C VAL A 9 -10.74 3.12 3.82
N ARG A 10 -10.91 3.18 2.49
CA ARG A 10 -10.26 2.21 1.60
C ARG A 10 -8.74 2.39 1.53
N THR A 11 -8.25 3.63 1.54
CA THR A 11 -6.81 3.92 1.66
C THR A 11 -6.25 3.36 2.96
N LEU A 12 -6.94 3.56 4.08
CA LEU A 12 -6.56 3.02 5.38
C LEU A 12 -6.55 1.48 5.38
N LEU A 13 -7.55 0.85 4.73
CA LEU A 13 -7.63 -0.59 4.57
C LEU A 13 -6.42 -1.15 3.80
N ILE A 14 -6.00 -0.48 2.73
CA ILE A 14 -4.79 -0.85 1.98
C ILE A 14 -3.54 -0.74 2.87
N LEU A 15 -3.40 0.33 3.65
CA LEU A 15 -2.26 0.49 4.56
C LEU A 15 -2.22 -0.59 5.63
N VAL A 16 -3.38 -0.94 6.21
CA VAL A 16 -3.49 -2.04 7.19
C VAL A 16 -3.10 -3.36 6.55
N LEU A 17 -3.55 -3.64 5.31
CA LEU A 17 -3.15 -4.85 4.58
C LEU A 17 -1.65 -4.91 4.31
N MET A 18 -1.00 -3.78 3.99
CA MET A 18 0.46 -3.73 3.83
C MET A 18 1.17 -4.05 5.15
N VAL A 19 0.77 -3.43 6.25
CA VAL A 19 1.41 -3.66 7.56
C VAL A 19 1.20 -5.11 8.03
N LEU A 20 -0.04 -5.62 7.97
CA LEU A 20 -0.35 -7.00 8.34
C LEU A 20 0.36 -8.01 7.44
N GLY A 21 0.40 -7.74 6.13
CA GLY A 21 1.06 -8.60 5.15
C GLY A 21 2.56 -8.72 5.38
N ALA A 22 3.26 -7.59 5.58
CA ALA A 22 4.69 -7.62 5.88
C ALA A 22 5.00 -8.19 7.27
N TRP A 23 4.14 -7.96 8.27
CA TRP A 23 4.30 -8.58 9.58
C TRP A 23 4.14 -10.10 9.50
N LEU A 24 3.08 -10.60 8.85
CA LEU A 24 2.87 -12.03 8.60
C LEU A 24 4.05 -12.64 7.84
N ASN A 25 4.54 -11.93 6.82
CA ASN A 25 5.70 -12.38 6.04
C ASN A 25 6.95 -12.56 6.92
N ALA A 26 7.23 -11.62 7.82
CA ALA A 26 8.37 -11.71 8.73
C ALA A 26 8.21 -12.77 9.82
N GLN A 27 6.99 -13.01 10.30
CA GLN A 27 6.72 -14.11 11.24
C GLN A 27 6.91 -15.46 10.57
N LEU A 28 6.40 -15.63 9.34
CA LEU A 28 6.57 -16.87 8.58
C LEU A 28 8.02 -17.09 8.15
N GLY A 29 8.75 -16.04 7.80
CA GLY A 29 10.18 -16.12 7.50
C GLY A 29 11.01 -16.61 8.68
N GLN A 30 10.63 -16.26 9.91
CA GLN A 30 11.31 -16.70 11.14
C GLN A 30 10.83 -18.08 11.64
N ALA A 31 9.52 -18.35 11.58
CA ALA A 31 8.92 -19.58 12.07
C ALA A 31 9.21 -20.79 11.18
N ALA A 32 9.47 -20.59 9.90
CA ALA A 32 9.44 -21.67 8.91
C ALA A 32 10.77 -22.38 8.65
N GLY A 33 11.90 -21.97 9.25
CA GLY A 33 13.18 -22.71 9.21
C GLY A 33 13.65 -23.22 7.84
N GLY A 34 13.18 -22.65 6.72
CA GLY A 34 13.45 -23.16 5.36
C GLY A 34 12.23 -23.41 4.45
N LEU A 35 10.97 -23.34 4.92
CA LEU A 35 9.80 -23.38 4.02
C LEU A 35 9.53 -22.00 3.38
N GLY A 36 10.47 -21.50 2.58
CA GLY A 36 10.38 -20.20 1.90
C GLY A 36 9.12 -20.03 1.03
N SER A 37 8.50 -21.12 0.59
CA SER A 37 7.28 -21.13 -0.24
C SER A 37 6.06 -20.45 0.41
N LEU A 38 5.85 -20.64 1.73
CA LEU A 38 4.65 -20.12 2.41
C LEU A 38 4.67 -18.59 2.55
N SER A 39 5.85 -18.01 2.71
CA SER A 39 6.06 -16.56 2.75
C SER A 39 5.62 -15.88 1.45
N TYR A 40 5.97 -16.46 0.29
CA TYR A 40 5.56 -15.95 -1.01
C TYR A 40 4.04 -16.03 -1.23
N ILE A 41 3.40 -17.15 -0.82
CA ILE A 41 1.95 -17.33 -0.94
C ILE A 41 1.20 -16.23 -0.18
N VAL A 42 1.61 -15.92 1.04
CA VAL A 42 0.97 -14.86 1.85
C VAL A 42 1.14 -13.49 1.19
N MET A 43 2.33 -13.18 0.68
CA MET A 43 2.54 -11.92 -0.05
C MET A 43 1.65 -11.82 -1.28
N TYR A 44 1.50 -12.88 -2.07
CA TYR A 44 0.58 -12.88 -3.22
C TYR A 44 -0.89 -12.70 -2.84
N ILE A 45 -1.34 -13.31 -1.74
CA ILE A 45 -2.70 -13.11 -1.21
C ILE A 45 -2.91 -11.64 -0.84
N VAL A 46 -1.94 -11.03 -0.15
CA VAL A 46 -2.00 -9.61 0.23
C VAL A 46 -2.05 -8.72 -1.02
N TYR A 47 -1.21 -8.99 -2.02
CA TYR A 47 -1.24 -8.26 -3.30
C TYR A 47 -2.59 -8.36 -4.00
N LEU A 48 -3.19 -9.56 -4.02
CA LEU A 48 -4.51 -9.79 -4.61
C LEU A 48 -5.62 -9.03 -3.86
N LEU A 49 -5.61 -9.05 -2.53
CA LEU A 49 -6.56 -8.31 -1.71
C LEU A 49 -6.45 -6.80 -1.93
N ILE A 50 -5.23 -6.27 -1.99
CA ILE A 50 -5.01 -4.84 -2.32
C ILE A 50 -5.53 -4.54 -3.73
N GLY A 51 -5.24 -5.40 -4.71
CA GLY A 51 -5.73 -5.27 -6.09
C GLY A 51 -7.25 -5.22 -6.19
N ILE A 52 -7.98 -6.10 -5.50
CA ILE A 52 -9.45 -6.09 -5.43
C ILE A 52 -9.95 -4.78 -4.82
N THR A 53 -9.32 -4.34 -3.73
CA THR A 53 -9.69 -3.11 -3.03
C THR A 53 -9.54 -1.89 -3.93
N VAL A 54 -8.45 -1.83 -4.71
CA VAL A 54 -8.17 -0.77 -5.69
C VAL A 54 -9.13 -0.83 -6.87
N GLY A 55 -9.38 -2.01 -7.44
CA GLY A 55 -10.33 -2.19 -8.55
C GLY A 55 -11.74 -1.71 -8.20
N SER A 56 -12.14 -1.88 -6.93
CA SER A 56 -13.42 -1.35 -6.43
C SER A 56 -13.51 0.19 -6.40
N MET A 57 -12.37 0.90 -6.51
CA MET A 57 -12.28 2.37 -6.58
C MET A 57 -12.28 2.91 -8.01
N VAL A 58 -11.79 2.12 -8.97
CA VAL A 58 -11.71 2.49 -10.39
C VAL A 58 -13.06 2.32 -11.10
N ASN A 59 -14.02 1.63 -10.47
CA ASN A 59 -15.34 1.39 -11.02
C ASN A 59 -16.11 2.73 -11.22
N PRO A 60 -16.58 3.05 -12.45
CA PRO A 60 -17.20 4.33 -12.80
C PRO A 60 -18.44 4.73 -11.97
N ARG A 61 -19.02 3.81 -11.21
CA ARG A 61 -20.11 4.10 -10.25
C ARG A 61 -19.64 4.92 -9.04
N PHE A 62 -18.36 4.87 -8.68
CA PHE A 62 -17.76 5.70 -7.63
C PHE A 62 -17.20 7.01 -8.22
N THR A 63 -18.13 7.92 -8.51
CA THR A 63 -17.99 9.37 -8.30
C THR A 63 -16.96 10.12 -9.13
N LYS A 64 -17.44 11.12 -9.88
CA LYS A 64 -16.70 12.38 -10.06
C LYS A 64 -16.79 13.13 -8.72
N PRO A 65 -15.80 13.06 -7.80
CA PRO A 65 -15.85 13.93 -6.65
C PRO A 65 -15.81 15.38 -7.16
N LYS A 66 -16.70 16.23 -6.62
CA LYS A 66 -16.60 17.69 -6.85
C LYS A 66 -15.22 18.24 -6.49
N ASN A 67 -14.52 17.56 -5.57
CA ASN A 67 -13.20 17.93 -5.10
C ASN A 67 -12.15 16.86 -5.45
N LYS A 68 -11.35 17.13 -6.49
CA LYS A 68 -10.23 16.29 -6.93
C LYS A 68 -9.08 16.23 -5.92
N TRP A 69 -8.98 17.20 -5.01
CA TRP A 69 -7.95 17.24 -3.96
C TRP A 69 -8.02 16.08 -2.97
N VAL A 70 -9.17 15.40 -2.90
CA VAL A 70 -9.35 14.25 -2.01
C VAL A 70 -8.40 13.09 -2.37
N TYR A 71 -7.97 12.99 -3.64
CA TYR A 71 -6.98 11.99 -4.06
C TYR A 71 -5.54 12.37 -3.71
N PHE A 72 -5.26 13.63 -3.35
CA PHE A 72 -3.91 14.07 -3.01
C PHE A 72 -3.36 13.34 -1.78
N ILE A 73 -4.21 13.11 -0.78
CA ILE A 73 -3.84 12.39 0.45
C ILE A 73 -3.30 10.98 0.14
N PRO A 74 -4.05 10.08 -0.53
CA PRO A 74 -3.51 8.77 -0.88
C PRO A 74 -2.29 8.84 -1.79
N ILE A 75 -2.23 9.79 -2.73
CA ILE A 75 -1.05 9.97 -3.61
C ILE A 75 0.20 10.24 -2.78
N VAL A 76 0.16 11.20 -1.85
CA VAL A 76 1.31 11.56 -1.03
C VAL A 76 1.73 10.38 -0.15
N ILE A 77 0.78 9.68 0.48
CA ILE A 77 1.08 8.53 1.33
C ILE A 77 1.82 7.43 0.55
N PHE A 78 1.28 7.01 -0.61
CA PHE A 78 1.90 5.94 -1.39
C PHE A 78 3.19 6.40 -2.08
N ALA A 79 3.30 7.68 -2.45
CA ALA A 79 4.55 8.23 -2.98
C ALA A 79 5.67 8.19 -1.93
N VAL A 80 5.37 8.54 -0.67
CA VAL A 80 6.34 8.46 0.43
C VAL A 80 6.78 7.01 0.66
N ILE A 81 5.85 6.05 0.69
CA ILE A 81 6.18 4.61 0.84
C ILE A 81 6.99 4.09 -0.36
N GLY A 82 6.62 4.48 -1.58
CA GLY A 82 7.34 4.11 -2.80
C GLY A 82 8.74 4.70 -2.84
N ALA A 83 8.91 5.93 -2.34
CA ALA A 83 10.19 6.64 -2.34
C ALA A 83 11.22 6.05 -1.36
N GLN A 84 10.77 5.28 -0.35
CA GLN A 84 11.68 4.63 0.61
C GLN A 84 12.76 3.80 -0.07
N TRP A 85 12.47 3.16 -1.20
CA TRP A 85 13.45 2.38 -1.96
C TRP A 85 14.61 3.23 -2.49
N PHE A 86 14.33 4.46 -2.94
CA PHE A 86 15.35 5.39 -3.41
C PHE A 86 16.18 5.99 -2.28
N PHE A 87 15.55 6.19 -1.12
CA PHE A 87 16.23 6.75 0.06
C PHE A 87 16.95 5.69 0.90
N TYR A 88 16.70 4.39 0.68
CA TYR A 88 17.34 3.31 1.43
C TYR A 88 18.87 3.36 1.47
N PRO A 89 19.59 3.71 0.38
CA PRO A 89 21.04 3.86 0.42
C PRO A 89 21.52 5.08 1.21
N LEU A 90 20.67 6.10 1.37
CA LEU A 90 21.01 7.40 1.95
C LEU A 90 20.61 7.48 3.43
N PHE A 91 19.50 6.86 3.79
CA PHE A 91 18.97 6.80 5.15
C PHE A 91 18.55 5.36 5.45
N SER A 92 18.99 4.86 6.60
CA SER A 92 18.52 3.56 7.08
C SER A 92 17.01 3.64 7.28
N VAL A 93 16.24 3.00 6.41
CA VAL A 93 14.76 2.98 6.51
C VAL A 93 14.31 2.25 7.79
N ALA A 94 15.21 1.49 8.42
CA ALA A 94 15.05 0.93 9.75
C ALA A 94 15.03 2.00 10.88
N SER A 95 15.44 3.24 10.60
CA SER A 95 15.38 4.36 11.56
C SER A 95 13.96 4.89 11.76
N LEU A 96 12.99 4.45 10.94
CA LEU A 96 11.58 4.75 11.20
C LEU A 96 11.11 4.04 12.48
N PRO A 97 10.20 4.66 13.26
CA PRO A 97 9.73 4.09 14.53
C PRO A 97 9.28 2.64 14.37
N TRP A 98 9.67 1.81 15.33
CA TRP A 98 9.34 0.38 15.38
C TRP A 98 9.79 -0.45 14.16
N GLY A 99 10.75 0.05 13.38
CA GLY A 99 11.28 -0.65 12.20
C GLY A 99 10.27 -0.76 11.06
N ILE A 100 9.18 0.04 11.08
CA ILE A 100 8.07 -0.09 10.12
C ILE A 100 8.52 0.10 8.67
N GLY A 101 9.60 0.84 8.46
CA GLY A 101 10.19 1.04 7.15
C GLY A 101 10.66 -0.25 6.48
N ASN A 102 11.23 -1.21 7.24
CA ASN A 102 11.68 -2.49 6.67
C ASN A 102 10.50 -3.33 6.15
N TYR A 103 9.34 -3.20 6.78
CA TYR A 103 8.11 -3.85 6.36
C TYR A 103 7.51 -3.17 5.12
N LEU A 104 7.50 -1.84 5.09
CA LEU A 104 6.93 -1.05 4.00
C LEU A 104 7.77 -1.09 2.71
N LEU A 105 9.09 -1.25 2.81
CA LEU A 105 9.99 -1.44 1.66
C LEU A 105 9.58 -2.60 0.77
N GLN A 106 8.98 -3.65 1.34
CA GLN A 106 8.51 -4.83 0.59
C GLN A 106 7.39 -4.47 -0.41
N PHE A 107 6.70 -3.34 -0.20
CA PHE A 107 5.59 -2.88 -1.03
C PHE A 107 5.94 -1.64 -1.87
N SER A 108 7.19 -1.17 -1.92
CA SER A 108 7.54 0.08 -2.62
C SER A 108 7.10 0.10 -4.09
N TYR A 109 7.24 -1.00 -4.84
CA TYR A 109 6.78 -1.11 -6.23
C TYR A 109 5.25 -1.02 -6.37
N LEU A 110 4.53 -1.68 -5.46
CA LEU A 110 3.08 -1.60 -5.41
C LEU A 110 2.62 -0.19 -5.07
N SER A 111 3.27 0.46 -4.11
CA SER A 111 2.96 1.85 -3.74
C SER A 111 3.13 2.80 -4.93
N TRP A 112 4.17 2.65 -5.76
CA TRP A 112 4.28 3.41 -7.01
C TRP A 112 3.15 3.13 -8.00
N SER A 113 2.73 1.87 -8.13
CA SER A 113 1.58 1.51 -8.96
C SER A 113 0.29 2.18 -8.46
N LEU A 114 0.09 2.22 -7.14
CA LEU A 114 -1.05 2.90 -6.52
C LEU A 114 -1.02 4.42 -6.76
N VAL A 115 0.16 5.06 -6.68
CA VAL A 115 0.32 6.48 -7.04
C VAL A 115 -0.19 6.74 -8.45
N GLY A 116 0.20 5.91 -9.42
CA GLY A 116 -0.28 6.02 -10.80
C GLY A 116 -1.80 5.88 -10.92
N VAL A 117 -2.40 4.92 -10.19
CA VAL A 117 -3.87 4.74 -10.15
C VAL A 117 -4.57 5.97 -9.56
N PHE A 118 -4.13 6.48 -8.41
CA PHE A 118 -4.76 7.65 -7.79
C PHE A 118 -4.55 8.93 -8.59
N LEU A 119 -3.41 9.11 -9.25
CA LEU A 119 -3.18 10.21 -10.20
C LEU A 119 -4.15 10.11 -11.38
N SER A 120 -4.31 8.93 -11.97
CA SER A 120 -5.28 8.70 -13.05
C SER A 120 -6.71 9.06 -12.61
N LEU A 121 -7.10 8.69 -11.39
CA LEU A 121 -8.40 9.06 -10.82
C LEU A 121 -8.54 10.56 -10.56
N ALA A 122 -7.47 11.27 -10.19
CA ALA A 122 -7.50 12.71 -9.98
C ALA A 122 -7.67 13.51 -11.28
N PHE A 123 -7.10 13.04 -12.39
CA PHE A 123 -7.19 13.71 -13.69
C PHE A 123 -8.46 13.38 -14.50
N ARG A 124 -9.16 12.28 -14.20
CA ARG A 124 -10.50 11.96 -14.73
C ARG A 124 -11.58 12.94 -14.26
#